data_AF-A0A9X8VBN6-F1
#
_entry.id   AF-A0A9X8VBN6-F1
#
_cell.length_a   1.000
_cell.length_b   1.000
_cell.length_c   1.000
_cell.angle_alpha   90.00
_cell.angle_beta   90.00
_cell.angle_gamma   90.00
#
_symmetry.space_group_name_H-M   'P 1'
#
loop_
_entity.id
_entity.type
_entity.pdbx_description
1 polymer ?
#
loop_
_entity_poly.entity_id
_entity_poly.type
_entity_poly.pdbx_seq_one_letter_code
_entity_poly.pdbx_strand_id
1 'polypeptide(L)' 'DFCMEKRDQVIEHVAEMYGREAVSQIITFGTMAAKAVIRDVGRVLGHPYGFVDRISKLVPPDPGMTLEKAFAA' A
#
# COMPACT_ATOMS: atom_id res chain seq x y z
N ASP A 1 -17.83 7.68 4.79
CA ASP A 1 -16.63 8.11 4.05
C ASP A 1 -16.98 9.38 3.28
N PHE A 2 -16.00 10.24 3.01
CA PHE A 2 -16.16 11.42 2.16
C PHE A 2 -14.99 11.45 1.17
N CYS A 3 -15.16 12.13 0.04
CA CYS A 3 -14.11 12.16 -0.98
C CYS A 3 -12.80 12.74 -0.40
N MET A 4 -11.69 12.00 -0.58
CA MET A 4 -10.33 12.38 -0.17
C MET A 4 -9.93 13.79 -0.65
N GLU A 5 -10.46 14.23 -1.79
CA GLU A 5 -10.21 15.57 -2.35
C GLU A 5 -10.76 16.70 -1.48
N LYS A 6 -11.88 16.47 -0.78
CA LYS A 6 -12.51 17.46 0.10
C LYS A 6 -12.15 17.27 1.58
N ARG A 7 -11.13 16.44 1.89
CA ARG A 7 -10.77 16.12 3.28
C ARG A 7 -10.40 17.36 4.09
N ASP A 8 -9.70 18.32 3.47
CA ASP A 8 -9.25 19.51 4.18
C ASP A 8 -10.42 20.41 4.59
N GLN A 9 -11.49 20.49 3.77
CA GLN A 9 -12.73 21.20 4.11
C GLN A 9 -13.43 20.56 5.31
N VAL A 10 -13.48 19.22 5.33
CA VAL A 10 -14.09 18.49 6.44
C VAL A 10 -13.26 18.66 7.71
N ILE A 11 -11.93 18.57 7.61
CA ILE A 11 -10.99 18.77 8.73
C ILE A 11 -11.16 20.16 9.34
N GLU A 12 -11.24 21.20 8.51
CA GLU A 12 -11.42 22.57 9.01
C GLU A 12 -12.75 22.72 9.75
N HIS A 13 -13.86 22.24 9.14
CA HIS A 13 -15.17 22.30 9.76
C HIS A 13 -15.22 21.62 11.12
N VAL A 14 -14.63 20.42 11.27
CA VAL A 14 -14.61 19.72 12.56
C VAL A 14 -13.62 20.33 13.56
N ALA A 15 -12.54 20.94 13.08
CA ALA A 15 -11.59 21.66 13.93
C ALA A 15 -12.19 22.94 14.53
N GLU A 16 -13.00 23.67 13.76
CA GLU A 16 -13.77 24.82 14.25
C GLU A 16 -14.83 24.39 15.29
N MET A 17 -15.49 23.25 15.05
CA MET A 17 -16.57 22.74 15.90
C MET A 17 -16.07 22.16 17.23
N TYR A 18 -14.92 21.48 17.24
CA TYR A 18 -14.45 20.68 18.38
C TYR A 18 -13.05 21.05 18.89
N GLY A 19 -12.37 21.98 18.24
CA GLY A 19 -10.99 22.38 18.55
C GLY A 19 -9.95 21.60 17.75
N ARG A 20 -8.97 22.30 17.21
CA ARG A 20 -7.94 21.75 16.31
C ARG A 20 -7.14 20.60 16.93
N GLU A 21 -6.79 20.71 18.20
CA GLU A 21 -6.02 19.70 18.95
C GLU A 21 -6.84 18.43 19.29
N ALA A 22 -8.17 18.49 19.17
CA ALA A 22 -9.05 17.35 19.38
C ALA A 22 -9.33 16.56 18.07
N VAL A 23 -8.77 17.00 16.94
CA VAL A 23 -8.95 16.40 15.62
C VAL A 23 -7.63 15.84 15.11
N SER A 24 -7.61 14.56 14.74
CA SER A 24 -6.44 13.90 14.17
C SER A 24 -6.80 12.99 13.00
N GLN A 25 -5.83 12.74 12.13
CA GLN A 25 -5.95 11.82 11.01
C GLN A 25 -5.53 10.40 11.43
N ILE A 26 -6.09 9.39 10.76
CA ILE A 26 -5.76 7.99 10.99
C ILE A 26 -4.73 7.56 9.94
N ILE A 27 -3.65 6.93 10.40
CA ILE A 27 -2.59 6.41 9.51
C ILE A 27 -3.01 5.09 8.85
N THR A 28 -2.39 4.77 7.72
CA THR A 28 -2.52 3.47 7.05
C THR A 28 -1.19 2.71 7.09
N PHE A 29 -1.25 1.38 7.05
CA PHE A 29 -0.06 0.53 7.02
C PHE A 29 0.20 0.02 5.60
N GLY A 30 1.42 0.22 5.11
CA GLY A 30 1.93 -0.49 3.94
C GLY A 30 2.55 -1.81 4.37
N THR A 31 1.98 -2.93 3.95
CA THR A 31 2.57 -4.27 4.14
C THR A 31 3.26 -4.74 2.85
N MET A 32 4.19 -5.68 2.97
CA MET A 32 4.87 -6.25 1.80
C MET A 32 3.96 -7.25 1.09
N ALA A 33 3.20 -6.78 0.10
CA ALA A 33 2.42 -7.64 -0.80
C ALA A 33 3.31 -8.57 -1.64
N ALA A 34 2.75 -9.64 -2.20
CA ALA A 34 3.50 -10.69 -2.93
C ALA A 34 4.47 -10.15 -4.00
N LYS A 35 4.05 -9.16 -4.80
CA LYS A 35 4.94 -8.50 -5.79
C LYS A 35 6.03 -7.66 -5.13
N ALA A 36 5.67 -6.92 -4.09
CA ALA A 36 6.60 -6.04 -3.38
C ALA A 36 7.72 -6.86 -2.72
N VAL A 37 7.37 -7.93 -2.01
CA VAL A 37 8.36 -8.77 -1.30
C VAL A 37 9.33 -9.45 -2.27
N ILE A 38 8.89 -9.93 -3.43
CA ILE A 38 9.79 -10.50 -4.45
C ILE A 38 10.80 -9.46 -4.94
N ARG A 39 10.34 -8.24 -5.23
CA ARG A 39 11.22 -7.15 -5.66
C ARG A 39 12.22 -6.74 -4.60
N ASP A 40 11.76 -6.58 -3.37
CA ASP A 40 12.59 -6.09 -2.28
C ASP A 40 13.64 -7.15 -1.88
N VAL A 41 13.25 -8.42 -1.76
CA VAL A 41 14.19 -9.52 -1.47
C VAL A 41 15.15 -9.73 -2.65
N GLY A 42 14.68 -9.69 -3.90
CA GLY A 42 15.56 -9.85 -5.05
C GLY A 42 16.63 -8.75 -5.15
N ARG A 43 16.28 -7.51 -4.78
CA ARG A 43 17.25 -6.40 -4.67
C ARG A 43 18.25 -6.64 -3.54
N VAL A 44 17.80 -7.10 -2.37
CA VAL A 44 18.68 -7.44 -1.23
C VAL A 44 19.67 -8.55 -1.59
N LEU A 45 19.26 -9.52 -2.41
CA LEU A 45 20.11 -10.59 -2.92
C LEU A 45 21.06 -10.15 -4.05
N GLY A 46 21.05 -8.87 -4.45
CA GLY A 46 21.95 -8.33 -5.46
C GLY A 46 21.55 -8.60 -6.92
N HIS A 47 20.32 -9.05 -7.16
CA HIS A 47 19.85 -9.27 -8.54
C HIS A 47 19.50 -7.95 -9.25
N PRO A 48 19.82 -7.80 -10.54
CA PRO A 48 19.39 -6.64 -11.33
C PRO A 48 17.87 -6.54 -11.42
N TYR A 49 17.35 -5.30 -11.49
CA TYR A 49 15.90 -5.04 -11.54
C TYR A 49 15.17 -5.87 -12.61
N GLY A 50 15.73 -5.94 -13.83
CA GLY A 50 15.10 -6.70 -14.93
C GLY A 50 14.99 -8.21 -14.67
N PHE A 51 15.89 -8.78 -13.87
CA PHE A 51 15.76 -10.19 -13.46
C PHE A 51 14.57 -10.36 -12.51
N VAL A 52 14.50 -9.52 -11.47
CA VAL A 52 13.48 -9.63 -10.42
C VAL A 52 12.09 -9.23 -10.93
N ASP A 53 12.01 -8.23 -11.81
CA ASP A 53 10.77 -7.78 -12.43
C ASP A 53 10.10 -8.88 -13.26
N ARG A 54 10.89 -9.66 -14.02
CA ARG A 54 10.39 -10.83 -14.78
C ARG A 54 9.71 -11.85 -13.86
N ILE A 55 10.25 -12.10 -12.68
CA ILE A 55 9.65 -13.01 -11.69
C ILE A 55 8.38 -12.38 -11.09
N SER A 56 8.46 -11.11 -10.68
CA SER A 56 7.32 -10.42 -10.02
C SER A 56 6.08 -10.29 -10.92
N LYS A 57 6.27 -10.23 -12.24
CA LYS A 57 5.18 -10.15 -13.24
C LYS A 57 4.39 -11.45 -13.38
N LEU A 58 4.96 -12.58 -12.97
CA LEU A 58 4.25 -13.87 -12.96
C LEU A 58 3.21 -13.95 -11.84
N VAL A 59 3.34 -13.13 -10.80
CA VAL A 59 2.34 -13.06 -9.72
C VAL A 59 1.08 -12.37 -10.26
N PRO A 60 -0.13 -12.98 -10.14
CA PRO A 60 -1.37 -12.34 -10.57
C PRO A 60 -1.65 -11.02 -9.81
N PRO A 61 -2.36 -10.06 -10.42
CA PRO A 61 -2.60 -8.74 -9.84
C PRO A 61 -3.74 -8.67 -8.80
N ASP A 62 -4.34 -9.81 -8.43
CA ASP A 62 -5.52 -9.84 -7.58
C ASP A 62 -5.28 -9.18 -6.19
N PRO A 63 -6.25 -8.39 -5.69
CA PRO A 63 -6.21 -7.90 -4.32
C PRO A 63 -6.10 -9.06 -3.32
N GLY A 64 -5.18 -8.95 -2.35
CA GLY A 64 -4.98 -10.02 -1.35
C GLY A 64 -4.26 -11.26 -1.90
N MET A 65 -3.51 -11.13 -3.00
CA MET A 65 -2.65 -12.19 -3.53
C MET A 65 -1.55 -12.58 -2.53
N THR A 66 -1.35 -13.88 -2.36
CA THR A 66 -0.27 -14.49 -1.56
C THR A 66 0.62 -15.32 -2.47
N LEU A 67 1.83 -15.65 -2.01
CA LEU A 67 2.72 -16.52 -2.79
C LEU A 67 2.13 -17.92 -3.00
N GLU A 68 1.50 -18.49 -1.97
CA GLU A 68 0.81 -19.78 -2.07
C GLU A 68 -0.26 -19.78 -3.17
N LYS A 69 -1.11 -18.73 -3.22
CA LYS A 69 -2.12 -18.58 -4.27
C LYS A 69 -1.49 -18.41 -5.65
N ALA A 70 -0.37 -17.69 -5.74
CA ALA A 70 0.34 -17.50 -6.99
C ALA A 70 0.99 -18.78 -7.53
N PHE A 71 1.35 -19.74 -6.67
CA PHE A 71 1.87 -21.05 -7.07
C PHE A 71 0.77 -22.07 -7.42
N ALA A 72 -0.44 -21.86 -6.93
CA ALA A 72 -1.59 -22.73 -7.20
C ALA A 72 -2.43 -22.31 -8.42
N ALA A 73 -2.13 -21.13 -8.99
CA ALA A 73 -2.76 -20.59 -10.19
C ALA A 73 -2.03 -21.05 -11.47
#